data_AF-A0A932L6S6-F1
#
_entry.id   AF-A0A932L6S6-F1
#
_cell.length_a   1.000
_cell.length_b   1.000
_cell.length_c   1.000
_cell.angle_alpha   90.00
_cell.angle_beta   90.00
_cell.angle_gamma   90.00
#
_symmetry.space_group_name_H-M   'P 1'
#
loop_
_entity.id
_entity.type
_entity.pdbx_description
1 polymer ?
#
loop_
_entity_poly.entity_id
_entity_poly.type
_entity_poly.pdbx_seq_one_letter_code
_entity_poly.pdbx_strand_id
1 'polypeptide(L)' 'MTKSELDRAVAHATGESLATIRSLGFSMLTPPAEEPQMVDWDELDAERVALFPGRRSTVAA' A
#
# COMPACT_ATOMS: atom_id res chain seq x y z
N MET A 1 23.40 7.78 12.19
CA MET A 1 22.03 7.59 12.71
C MET A 1 21.69 6.12 12.65
N THR A 2 21.51 5.47 13.79
CA THR A 2 21.14 4.06 13.90
C THR A 2 19.63 3.92 14.07
N LYS A 3 19.10 2.71 13.85
CA LYS A 3 17.67 2.44 14.07
C LYS A 3 17.21 2.79 15.49
N SER A 4 18.03 2.52 16.49
CA SER A 4 17.74 2.84 17.88
C SER A 4 17.66 4.35 18.14
N GLU A 5 18.47 5.14 17.44
CA GLU A 5 18.44 6.61 17.52
C GLU A 5 17.17 7.17 16.87
N LEU A 6 16.76 6.61 15.73
CA LEU A 6 15.51 6.96 15.06
C LEU A 6 14.29 6.64 15.95
N ASP A 7 14.24 5.43 16.50
CA ASP A 7 13.14 4.98 17.34
C ASP A 7 13.00 5.87 18.60
N ARG A 8 14.12 6.34 19.17
CA ARG A 8 14.14 7.28 20.30
C ARG A 8 13.70 8.69 19.91
N ALA A 9 14.10 9.17 18.74
CA ALA A 9 13.70 10.48 18.22
C ALA A 9 12.19 10.54 17.93
N VAL A 10 11.63 9.48 17.34
CA VAL A 10 10.18 9.35 17.10
C VAL A 10 9.42 9.36 18.42
N ALA A 11 9.87 8.58 19.42
CA ALA A 11 9.23 8.55 20.73
C ALA A 11 9.28 9.90 21.45
N HIS A 12 10.38 10.65 21.31
CA HIS A 12 10.51 11.97 21.89
C HIS A 12 9.63 13.02 21.18
N ALA A 13 9.54 12.98 19.86
CA ALA A 13 8.78 13.94 19.06
C ALA A 13 7.25 13.73 19.13
N THR A 14 6.80 12.48 19.25
CA THR A 14 5.37 12.13 19.28
C THR A 14 4.82 11.92 20.69
N GLY A 15 5.69 11.76 21.69
CA GLY A 15 5.30 11.38 23.05
C GLY A 15 4.89 9.91 23.19
N GLU A 16 4.88 9.15 22.09
CA GLU A 16 4.43 7.76 22.04
C GLU A 16 5.56 6.83 21.59
N SER A 17 5.71 5.70 22.28
CA SER A 17 6.68 4.69 21.86
C SER A 17 6.21 3.94 20.61
N LEU A 18 7.13 3.36 19.83
CA LEU A 18 6.77 2.47 18.71
C LEU A 18 5.93 1.26 19.15
N ALA A 19 6.04 0.82 20.41
CA ALA A 19 5.20 -0.24 20.95
C ALA A 19 3.74 0.23 21.10
N THR A 20 3.55 1.47 21.57
CA THR A 20 2.24 2.13 21.67
C THR A 20 1.60 2.27 20.30
N ILE A 21 2.33 2.80 19.31
CA ILE A 21 1.84 2.99 17.94
C ILE A 21 1.42 1.63 17.31
N ARG A 22 2.19 0.56 17.55
CA ARG A 22 1.82 -0.80 17.10
C ARG A 22 0.56 -1.34 17.76
N SER A 23 0.35 -1.09 19.06
CA SER A 23 -0.87 -1.52 19.76
C SER A 23 -2.15 -0.86 19.23
N LEU A 24 -2.02 0.31 18.60
CA LEU A 24 -3.11 1.03 17.94
C LEU A 24 -3.41 0.51 16.53
N GLY A 25 -2.69 -0.51 16.05
CA GLY A 25 -2.86 -1.08 14.71
C GLY A 25 -2.04 -0.40 13.62
N PHE A 26 -1.19 0.57 13.97
CA PHE A 26 -0.29 1.21 13.01
C PHE A 26 1.02 0.44 12.87
N SER A 27 1.54 0.36 11.64
CA SER A 27 2.87 -0.18 11.38
C SER A 27 3.75 0.90 10.74
N MET A 28 5.06 0.85 11.04
CA MET A 28 6.02 1.68 10.33
C MET A 28 6.02 1.25 8.87
N LEU A 29 5.63 2.15 7.97
CA LEU A 29 5.73 1.94 6.54
C LEU A 29 7.20 1.67 6.22
N THR A 30 7.51 0.43 5.85
CA THR A 30 8.71 0.17 5.06
C THR A 30 8.39 0.78 3.70
N PRO A 31 9.20 1.72 3.17
CA PRO A 31 8.93 2.28 1.85
C PRO A 31 8.77 1.09 0.88
N PRO A 32 7.69 1.05 0.08
CA PRO A 32 7.55 -0.01 -0.91
C PRO A 32 8.84 -0.04 -1.74
N ALA A 33 9.46 -1.22 -1.83
CA ALA A 33 10.70 -1.40 -2.57
C ALA A 33 10.50 -1.19 -4.08
N GLU A 34 9.24 -1.12 -4.52
CA GLU A 34 8.85 -1.03 -5.92
C GLU A 34 8.07 0.25 -6.17
N GLU A 35 8.31 0.86 -7.32
CA GLU A 35 7.51 1.98 -7.80
C GLU A 35 6.04 1.54 -7.93
N PRO A 36 5.08 2.43 -7.61
CA PRO A 36 3.67 2.11 -7.75
C PRO A 36 3.36 1.73 -9.21
N GLN A 37 2.87 0.50 -9.41
CA GLN A 37 2.46 0.03 -10.72
C GLN A 37 1.22 0.79 -11.17
N MET A 38 1.34 1.54 -12.26
CA MET A 38 0.22 2.19 -12.91
C MET A 38 -0.42 1.21 -13.89
N VAL A 39 -1.69 0.86 -13.67
CA VAL A 39 -2.45 -0.02 -14.55
C VAL A 39 -3.34 0.84 -15.42
N ASP A 40 -3.18 0.74 -16.74
CA ASP A 40 -4.17 1.25 -17.69
C ASP A 40 -5.35 0.26 -17.72
N TRP A 41 -6.48 0.68 -17.16
CA TRP A 41 -7.67 -0.16 -17.09
C TRP A 41 -8.35 -0.32 -18.45
N ASP A 42 -8.20 0.65 -19.35
CA ASP A 42 -8.81 0.60 -20.68
C ASP A 42 -8.06 -0.42 -21.56
N GLU A 43 -6.72 -0.40 -21.51
CA GLU A 43 -5.88 -1.39 -22.20
C GLU A 43 -6.14 -2.81 -21.68
N LEU A 44 -6.16 -2.98 -20.35
CA LEU A 44 -6.38 -4.29 -19.73
C LEU A 44 -7.77 -4.87 -20.02
N ASP A 45 -8.80 -4.02 -20.13
CA ASP A 45 -10.15 -4.49 -20.49
C ASP A 45 -10.22 -4.90 -21.97
N ALA A 46 -9.55 -4.17 -22.87
CA ALA A 46 -9.45 -4.53 -24.28
C ALA A 46 -8.78 -5.91 -24.49
N GLU A 47 -7.69 -6.18 -23.77
CA GLU A 47 -7.03 -7.50 -23.79
C GLU A 47 -7.94 -8.62 -23.29
N ARG A 48 -8.69 -8.39 -22.20
CA ARG A 48 -9.62 -9.37 -21.63
C ARG A 48 -10.75 -9.71 -22.58
N VAL A 49 -11.30 -8.72 -23.29
CA VAL A 49 -12.35 -8.91 -24.30
C VAL A 49 -11.80 -9.73 -25.49
N ALA A 50 -10.57 -9.47 -25.91
CA ALA A 50 -9.91 -10.23 -26.98
C ALA A 50 -9.65 -11.70 -26.60
N LEU A 51 -9.28 -11.95 -25.33
CA LEU A 51 -8.95 -13.29 -24.84
C LEU A 51 -10.19 -14.13 -24.46
N PHE A 52 -11.31 -13.49 -24.09
CA PHE A 52 -12.53 -14.18 -23.65
C PHE A 52 -13.79 -13.63 -24.33
N PRO A 53 -14.05 -14.01 -25.60
CA PRO A 53 -15.27 -13.62 -26.30
C PRO A 53 -16.49 -14.28 -25.64
N GLY A 54 -17.12 -13.59 -24.68
CA GLY A 54 -18.37 -14.04 -24.05
C GLY A 54 -18.57 -13.71 -22.56
N ARG A 55 -17.57 -13.17 -21.85
CA ARG A 55 -17.78 -12.75 -20.45
C ARG A 55 -18.39 -11.34 -20.42
N ARG A 56 -19.72 -11.27 -20.34
CA ARG A 56 -20.42 -10.02 -19.99
C ARG A 56 -19.99 -9.59 -18.59
N SER A 57 -19.19 -8.53 -18.50
CA SER A 57 -18.96 -7.82 -17.23
C SER A 57 -20.25 -7.11 -16.84
N THR A 58 -21.05 -7.72 -15.96
CA THR A 58 -22.09 -7.00 -15.25
C THR A 58 -21.43 -6.13 -14.19
N VAL A 59 -21.15 -4.87 -14.52
CA VAL A 59 -20.98 -3.83 -13.51
C VAL A 59 -22.39 -3.48 -13.04
N ALA A 60 -22.75 -3.95 -11.84
CA ALA A 60 -23.96 -3.52 -11.16
C ALA A 60 -23.74 -2.09 -10.64
N ALA A 61 -24.61 -1.17 -11.07
CA ALA A 61 -24.77 0.17 -10.53
C ALA A 61 -25.68 0.15 -9.29
#